data_AF-A0AA35E186-F1
#
_entry.id   AF-A0AA35E186-F1
#
_cell.length_a   1.000
_cell.length_b   1.000
_cell.length_c   1.000
_cell.angle_alpha   90.00
_cell.angle_beta   90.00
_cell.angle_gamma   90.00
#
_symmetry.space_group_name_H-M   'P 1'
#
loop_
_entity.id
_entity.type
_entity.pdbx_description
1 polymer ?
#
loop_
_entity_poly.entity_id
_entity_poly.type
_entity_poly.pdbx_seq_one_letter_code
_entity_poly.pdbx_strand_id
1 'polypeptide(L)'
;MDITSLPFLLAIASLVLGIVAAAIFVYVVVPKQRRAKAKASAPPPTPKAQPQPPSPEPETPAPAARTEKVKQYSLFVIFAHPDATTDERLAEWLRGKEASYDAVKKVYLISGKQPSNPVTIANAFPPGEMPDLLKGETHEPIRGISLLVKPPLHKRRNQQMYVYVELAKELNDTFSGNLLDADRQPASESTYAQIIG
;
A
#
# COMPACT_ATOMS: atom_id res chain seq x y z
N MET A 1 -38.01 21.97 36.42
CA MET A 1 -37.68 21.28 35.16
C MET A 1 -38.85 20.36 34.86
N ASP A 2 -39.73 20.80 33.97
CA ASP A 2 -41.01 20.12 33.72
C ASP A 2 -40.77 18.79 33.02
N ILE A 3 -41.27 17.71 33.62
CA ILE A 3 -41.06 16.32 33.18
C ILE A 3 -41.65 16.08 31.76
N THR A 4 -42.54 16.97 31.31
CA THR A 4 -43.13 17.01 29.96
C THR A 4 -42.19 17.56 28.88
N SER A 5 -41.15 18.32 29.24
CA SER A 5 -40.19 18.88 28.28
C SER A 5 -39.14 17.88 27.81
N LEU A 6 -38.81 16.87 28.63
CA LEU A 6 -37.84 15.83 28.32
C LEU A 6 -38.24 14.96 27.10
N PRO A 7 -39.45 14.39 27.01
CA PRO A 7 -39.84 13.58 25.85
C PRO A 7 -39.93 14.42 24.57
N PHE A 8 -40.31 15.69 24.67
CA PHE A 8 -40.37 16.61 23.53
C PHE A 8 -38.96 16.92 22.98
N LEU A 9 -38.00 17.12 23.88
CA LEU A 9 -36.60 17.36 23.51
C LEU A 9 -35.97 16.10 22.87
N LEU A 10 -36.28 14.91 23.41
CA LEU A 10 -35.88 13.62 22.83
C LEU A 10 -36.47 13.41 21.42
N ALA A 11 -37.73 13.80 21.19
CA ALA A 11 -38.36 13.70 19.88
C ALA A 11 -37.69 14.61 18.85
N ILE A 12 -37.35 15.85 19.23
CA ILE A 12 -36.61 16.78 18.35
C ILE A 12 -35.21 16.25 18.06
N ALA A 13 -34.50 15.75 19.08
CA ALA A 13 -33.16 15.20 18.92
C ALA A 13 -33.16 13.98 17.98
N SER A 14 -34.14 13.07 18.11
CA SER A 14 -34.24 11.90 17.23
C SER A 14 -34.60 12.28 15.79
N LEU A 15 -35.45 13.30 15.59
CA LEU A 15 -35.79 13.81 14.27
C LEU A 15 -34.56 14.40 13.56
N VAL A 16 -33.79 15.24 14.27
CA VAL A 16 -32.55 15.81 13.72
C VAL A 16 -31.54 14.72 13.38
N LEU A 17 -31.38 13.73 14.27
CA LEU A 17 -30.47 12.61 14.02
C LEU A 17 -30.89 11.77 12.81
N GLY A 18 -32.20 11.54 12.63
CA GLY A 18 -32.74 10.86 11.45
C GLY A 18 -32.48 11.61 10.14
N ILE A 19 -32.62 12.94 10.15
CA ILE A 19 -32.33 13.79 8.98
C ILE A 19 -30.84 13.74 8.64
N VAL A 20 -29.96 13.83 9.65
CA VAL A 20 -28.50 13.74 9.45
C VAL A 20 -28.12 12.36 8.90
N ALA A 21 -28.69 11.28 9.44
CA ALA A 21 -28.45 9.92 8.96
C ALA A 21 -28.91 9.76 7.49
N ALA A 22 -30.08 10.28 7.13
CA ALA A 22 -30.58 10.25 5.77
C ALA A 22 -29.68 11.07 4.81
N ALA A 23 -29.21 12.24 5.24
CA ALA A 23 -28.30 13.07 4.45
C ALA A 23 -26.95 12.36 4.18
N ILE A 24 -26.37 11.71 5.20
CA ILE A 24 -25.14 10.93 5.06
C ILE A 24 -25.39 9.73 4.13
N PHE A 25 -26.52 9.03 4.29
CA PHE A 25 -26.87 7.89 3.43
C PHE A 25 -26.99 8.32 1.96
N VAL A 26 -27.68 9.42 1.68
CA VAL A 26 -27.79 9.97 0.32
C VAL A 26 -26.41 10.39 -0.20
N TYR A 27 -25.61 11.08 0.61
CA TYR A 27 -24.28 11.56 0.21
C TYR A 27 -23.31 10.42 -0.10
N VAL A 28 -23.36 9.29 0.62
CA VAL A 28 -22.44 8.17 0.41
C VAL A 28 -22.96 7.19 -0.65
N VAL A 29 -24.26 6.86 -0.64
CA VAL A 29 -24.82 5.80 -1.47
C VAL A 29 -25.12 6.28 -2.89
N VAL A 30 -25.65 7.50 -3.08
CA VAL A 30 -25.99 8.03 -4.41
C VAL A 30 -24.78 8.15 -5.35
N PRO A 31 -23.61 8.69 -4.95
CA PRO A 31 -22.46 8.74 -5.87
C PRO A 31 -21.90 7.34 -6.19
N LYS A 32 -22.01 6.39 -5.25
CA LYS A 32 -21.56 5.00 -5.46
C LYS A 32 -22.48 4.27 -6.43
N GLN A 33 -23.79 4.45 -6.32
CA GLN A 33 -24.78 3.89 -7.26
C GLN A 33 -24.73 4.55 -8.64
N ARG A 34 -24.47 5.87 -8.74
CA ARG A 34 -24.28 6.54 -10.04
C ARG A 34 -23.05 6.01 -10.78
N ARG A 35 -21.94 5.73 -10.08
CA ARG A 35 -20.75 5.07 -10.66
C ARG A 35 -21.01 3.63 -11.07
N ALA A 36 -21.83 2.89 -10.32
CA ALA A 36 -22.22 1.52 -10.68
C ALA A 36 -23.13 1.47 -11.91
N LYS A 37 -24.10 2.38 -12.03
CA LYS A 37 -24.98 2.48 -13.21
C LYS A 37 -24.22 2.93 -14.47
N ALA A 38 -23.25 3.84 -14.34
CA ALA A 38 -22.38 4.22 -15.46
C ALA A 38 -21.51 3.06 -15.97
N LYS A 39 -21.09 2.13 -15.10
CA LYS A 39 -20.38 0.89 -15.52
C LYS A 39 -21.30 -0.16 -16.14
N ALA A 40 -22.59 -0.17 -15.81
CA ALA A 40 -23.56 -1.13 -16.34
C ALA A 40 -24.14 -0.73 -17.72
N SER A 41 -23.91 0.52 -18.17
CA SER A 41 -24.40 1.02 -19.47
C SER A 41 -23.31 1.10 -20.55
N ALA A 42 -22.10 0.59 -20.29
CA ALA A 42 -21.08 0.43 -21.32
C ALA A 42 -21.35 -0.86 -22.12
N PRO A 43 -21.51 -0.80 -23.45
CA PRO A 43 -21.72 -2.01 -24.26
C PRO A 43 -20.47 -2.91 -24.23
N PRO A 44 -20.62 -4.24 -24.12
CA PRO A 44 -19.49 -5.15 -24.20
C PRO A 44 -18.89 -5.15 -25.62
N PRO A 45 -17.56 -5.18 -25.78
CA PRO A 45 -16.95 -5.43 -27.07
C PRO A 45 -17.24 -6.88 -27.50
N THR A 46 -17.76 -7.02 -28.71
CA THR A 46 -18.07 -8.28 -29.39
C THR A 46 -16.79 -9.09 -29.66
N PRO A 47 -16.67 -10.35 -29.20
CA PRO A 47 -15.63 -11.27 -29.67
C PRO A 47 -16.08 -11.93 -30.98
N LYS A 48 -15.32 -11.73 -32.06
CA LYS A 48 -15.43 -12.55 -33.28
C LYS A 48 -14.83 -13.94 -33.07
N ALA A 49 -15.42 -14.90 -33.76
CA ALA A 49 -15.33 -16.35 -33.59
C ALA A 49 -13.95 -17.01 -33.84
N GLN A 50 -13.75 -18.12 -33.11
CA GLN A 50 -12.82 -19.28 -33.27
C GLN A 50 -13.03 -20.04 -34.61
N PRO A 51 -12.25 -21.10 -35.03
CA PRO A 51 -11.53 -22.12 -34.21
C PRO A 51 -10.23 -22.81 -34.78
N GLN A 52 -9.32 -23.32 -33.91
CA GLN A 52 -8.90 -24.77 -33.83
C GLN A 52 -7.68 -25.05 -32.88
N PRO A 53 -7.56 -26.28 -32.30
CA PRO A 53 -6.64 -26.73 -31.21
C PRO A 53 -5.33 -27.38 -31.77
N PRO A 54 -4.27 -27.79 -31.00
CA PRO A 54 -4.27 -28.49 -29.69
C PRO A 54 -3.10 -28.23 -28.69
N SER A 55 -3.22 -28.90 -27.53
CA SER A 55 -2.15 -29.44 -26.65
C SER A 55 -1.99 -28.77 -25.26
N PRO A 56 -2.06 -29.57 -24.16
CA PRO A 56 -1.95 -29.09 -22.79
C PRO A 56 -0.49 -29.16 -22.28
N GLU A 57 0.08 -28.02 -21.88
CA GLU A 57 1.30 -27.94 -21.07
C GLU A 57 1.17 -26.82 -20.01
N PRO A 58 1.91 -26.91 -18.89
CA PRO A 58 1.35 -26.71 -17.56
C PRO A 58 1.23 -25.25 -17.13
N GLU A 59 0.28 -25.03 -16.22
CA GLU A 59 -0.06 -23.78 -15.55
C GLU A 59 1.17 -23.02 -15.05
N THR A 60 1.57 -22.00 -15.82
CA THR A 60 2.36 -20.89 -15.28
C THR A 60 1.38 -19.99 -14.53
N PRO A 61 1.58 -19.68 -13.23
CA PRO A 61 0.66 -18.81 -12.50
C PRO A 61 0.61 -17.44 -13.17
N ALA A 62 -0.57 -17.08 -13.69
CA ALA A 62 -0.80 -15.79 -14.31
C ALA A 62 -0.45 -14.66 -13.33
N PRO A 63 0.27 -13.60 -13.76
CA PRO A 63 0.50 -12.44 -12.93
C PRO A 63 -0.84 -11.82 -12.53
N ALA A 64 -1.12 -11.79 -11.23
CA ALA A 64 -2.34 -11.23 -10.69
C ALA A 64 -2.62 -9.84 -11.28
N ALA A 65 -3.83 -9.68 -11.82
CA ALA A 65 -4.32 -8.49 -12.48
C ALA A 65 -4.04 -7.24 -11.63
N ARG A 66 -3.18 -6.36 -12.16
CA ARG A 66 -2.87 -5.05 -11.57
C ARG A 66 -4.10 -4.16 -11.73
N THR A 67 -4.89 -3.98 -10.67
CA THR A 67 -5.87 -2.90 -10.55
C THR A 67 -5.20 -1.58 -10.87
N GLU A 68 -5.80 -0.77 -11.75
CA GLU A 68 -5.28 0.49 -12.28
C GLU A 68 -4.56 1.32 -11.19
N LYS A 69 -3.22 1.26 -11.21
CA LYS A 69 -2.37 1.65 -10.09
C LYS A 69 -2.17 3.15 -10.07
N VAL A 70 -2.40 3.77 -8.91
CA VAL A 70 -1.70 5.00 -8.54
C VAL A 70 -0.22 4.74 -8.81
N LYS A 71 0.39 5.53 -9.70
CA LYS A 71 1.80 5.42 -10.08
C LYS A 71 2.60 5.54 -8.78
N GLN A 72 3.12 4.44 -8.26
CA GLN A 72 3.87 4.36 -7.00
C GLN A 72 5.14 3.60 -7.31
N TYR A 73 6.29 4.10 -6.85
CA TYR A 73 7.55 3.40 -7.01
C TYR A 73 7.64 2.31 -5.94
N SER A 74 8.12 1.14 -6.37
CA SER A 74 8.30 -0.03 -5.53
C SER A 74 9.67 -0.62 -5.80
N LEU A 75 10.43 -0.82 -4.73
CA LEU A 75 11.70 -1.53 -4.69
C LEU A 75 11.55 -2.65 -3.67
N PHE A 76 12.19 -3.78 -3.91
CA PHE A 76 12.11 -4.95 -3.04
C PHE A 76 13.52 -5.36 -2.64
N VAL A 77 13.75 -5.61 -1.35
CA VAL A 77 14.99 -6.20 -0.86
C VAL A 77 14.64 -7.60 -0.38
N ILE A 78 15.13 -8.61 -1.07
CA ILE A 78 14.97 -10.01 -0.66
C ILE A 78 16.21 -10.42 0.13
N PHE A 79 16.03 -10.90 1.35
CA PHE A 79 17.14 -11.29 2.22
C PHE A 79 17.72 -12.64 1.78
N ALA A 80 19.04 -12.76 1.81
CA ALA A 80 19.71 -14.01 1.43
C ALA A 80 19.45 -15.14 2.44
N HIS A 81 19.43 -14.82 3.74
CA HIS A 81 19.23 -15.78 4.83
C HIS A 81 18.23 -15.20 5.83
N PRO A 82 16.93 -15.43 5.66
CA PRO A 82 15.92 -14.93 6.59
C PRO A 82 15.94 -15.76 7.88
N ASP A 83 16.33 -15.14 8.98
CA ASP A 83 16.41 -15.72 10.31
C ASP A 83 16.04 -14.69 11.39
N ALA A 84 15.93 -15.14 12.64
CA ALA A 84 15.60 -14.25 13.76
C ALA A 84 16.63 -13.11 13.93
N THR A 85 17.90 -13.35 13.60
CA THR A 85 18.94 -12.32 13.70
C THR A 85 18.77 -11.21 12.65
N THR A 86 18.30 -11.57 11.45
CA THR A 86 17.92 -10.62 10.40
C THR A 86 16.74 -9.77 10.83
N ASP A 87 15.75 -10.36 11.49
CA ASP A 87 14.58 -9.62 12.00
C ASP A 87 14.97 -8.65 13.12
N GLU A 88 15.86 -9.04 14.03
CA GLU A 88 16.41 -8.14 15.07
C GLU A 88 17.18 -6.97 14.47
N ARG A 89 18.04 -7.23 13.46
CA ARG A 89 18.76 -6.18 12.72
C ARG A 89 17.81 -5.26 11.99
N LEU A 90 16.73 -5.80 11.42
CA LEU A 90 15.69 -5.01 10.77
C LEU A 90 14.95 -4.13 11.77
N ALA A 91 14.64 -4.66 12.96
CA ALA A 91 14.04 -3.89 14.05
C ALA A 91 14.96 -2.74 14.51
N GLU A 92 16.26 -3.01 14.65
CA GLU A 92 17.26 -2.00 15.01
C GLU A 92 17.40 -0.93 13.93
N TRP A 93 17.46 -1.33 12.66
CA TRP A 93 17.51 -0.42 11.52
C TRP A 93 16.25 0.46 11.46
N LEU A 94 15.05 -0.12 11.63
CA LEU A 94 13.79 0.63 11.68
C LEU A 94 13.77 1.63 12.84
N ARG A 95 14.28 1.23 14.01
CA ARG A 95 14.40 2.12 15.17
C ARG A 95 15.37 3.27 14.90
N GLY A 96 16.52 3.00 14.27
CA GLY A 96 17.51 4.00 13.90
C GLY A 96 17.00 5.01 12.87
N LYS A 97 16.03 4.63 12.04
CA LYS A 97 15.35 5.52 11.08
C LYS A 97 14.08 6.18 11.62
N GLU A 98 13.79 6.02 12.91
CA GLU A 98 12.57 6.54 13.55
C GLU A 98 11.29 6.10 12.82
N ALA A 99 11.27 4.85 12.34
CA ALA A 99 10.11 4.32 11.62
C ALA A 99 8.90 4.19 12.56
N SER A 100 7.73 4.63 12.08
CA SER A 100 6.47 4.52 12.80
C SER A 100 5.65 3.35 12.25
N TYR A 101 5.13 2.50 13.14
CA TYR A 101 4.28 1.38 12.76
C TYR A 101 2.82 1.81 12.62
N ASP A 102 2.24 1.63 11.42
CA ASP A 102 0.80 1.81 11.16
C ASP A 102 0.10 0.48 11.44
N ALA A 103 -0.50 0.33 12.62
CA ALA A 103 -1.20 -0.90 13.03
C ALA A 103 -2.44 -1.23 12.19
N VAL A 104 -3.02 -0.24 11.48
CA VAL A 104 -4.20 -0.46 10.62
C VAL A 104 -3.79 -1.12 9.31
N LYS A 105 -2.68 -0.64 8.72
CA LYS A 105 -2.14 -1.21 7.47
C LYS A 105 -1.12 -2.32 7.71
N LYS A 106 -0.65 -2.46 8.95
CA LYS A 106 0.47 -3.34 9.37
C LYS A 106 1.72 -3.11 8.51
N VAL A 107 2.17 -1.87 8.46
CA VAL A 107 3.36 -1.46 7.71
C VAL A 107 4.14 -0.42 8.50
N TYR A 108 5.41 -0.24 8.16
CA TYR A 108 6.26 0.82 8.72
C TYR A 108 6.30 2.05 7.82
N LEU A 109 6.38 3.22 8.42
CA LEU A 109 6.41 4.52 7.74
C LEU A 109 7.64 5.30 8.19
N ILE A 110 8.48 5.70 7.23
CA ILE A 110 9.63 6.57 7.45
C ILE A 110 9.31 7.94 6.86
N SER A 111 9.22 8.96 7.71
CA SER A 111 8.89 10.33 7.30
C SER A 111 9.90 10.93 6.33
N GLY A 112 11.19 10.62 6.50
CA GLY A 112 12.26 11.13 5.65
C GLY A 112 12.36 12.66 5.69
N LYS A 113 12.60 13.29 4.52
CA LYS A 113 12.66 14.76 4.40
C LYS A 113 11.30 15.39 4.13
N GLN A 114 10.32 14.60 3.66
CA GLN A 114 8.97 15.06 3.38
C GLN A 114 7.92 14.20 4.12
N PRO A 115 7.55 14.57 5.37
CA PRO A 115 6.61 13.78 6.18
C PRO A 115 5.23 13.58 5.56
N SER A 116 4.80 14.46 4.65
CA SER A 116 3.53 14.31 3.90
C SER A 116 3.55 13.20 2.86
N ASN A 117 4.73 12.67 2.52
CA ASN A 117 4.92 11.56 1.61
C ASN A 117 5.96 10.57 2.19
N PRO A 118 5.61 9.85 3.27
CA PRO A 118 6.55 8.94 3.91
C PRO A 118 6.89 7.77 2.99
N VAL A 119 8.09 7.21 3.16
CA VAL A 119 8.46 5.92 2.58
C VAL A 119 7.77 4.83 3.39
N THR A 120 7.02 3.97 2.71
CA THR A 120 6.34 2.83 3.33
C THR A 120 7.22 1.60 3.21
N ILE A 121 7.41 0.88 4.30
CA ILE A 121 8.11 -0.40 4.37
C ILE A 121 7.08 -1.46 4.73
N ALA A 122 6.96 -2.44 3.84
CA ALA A 122 6.00 -3.52 3.91
C ALA A 122 6.72 -4.85 3.64
N ASN A 123 6.03 -5.98 3.83
CA ASN A 123 6.58 -7.27 3.46
C ASN A 123 6.64 -7.39 1.92
N ALA A 124 7.75 -7.89 1.38
CA ALA A 124 7.90 -8.09 -0.07
C ALA A 124 6.92 -9.14 -0.63
N PHE A 125 6.40 -10.00 0.24
CA PHE A 125 5.49 -11.08 -0.11
C PHE A 125 4.04 -10.72 0.24
N PRO A 126 3.05 -11.06 -0.61
CA PRO A 126 1.64 -10.88 -0.28
C PRO A 126 1.29 -11.58 1.05
N PRO A 127 0.47 -10.95 1.93
CA PRO A 127 -0.36 -9.76 1.71
C PRO A 127 0.36 -8.40 1.84
N GLY A 128 1.67 -8.39 2.12
CA GLY A 128 2.44 -7.15 2.34
C GLY A 128 2.40 -6.64 3.78
N GLU A 129 1.75 -7.36 4.68
CA GLU A 129 1.68 -7.04 6.11
C GLU A 129 3.01 -7.38 6.80
N MET A 130 3.44 -6.50 7.69
CA MET A 130 4.57 -6.70 8.59
C MET A 130 4.10 -6.83 10.04
N PRO A 131 4.73 -7.72 10.82
CA PRO A 131 4.53 -7.78 12.26
C PRO A 131 5.13 -6.55 12.95
N ASP A 132 4.69 -6.25 14.18
CA ASP A 132 5.30 -5.17 14.96
C ASP A 132 6.63 -5.62 15.59
N LEU A 133 7.70 -5.58 14.79
CA LEU A 133 9.09 -5.83 15.17
C LEU A 133 9.57 -4.96 16.34
N LEU A 134 9.03 -3.75 16.49
CA LEU A 134 9.45 -2.84 17.57
C LEU A 134 8.88 -3.23 18.93
N LYS A 135 7.79 -4.03 18.95
CA LYS A 135 7.17 -4.55 20.16
C LYS A 135 7.47 -6.03 20.42
N GLY A 136 8.27 -6.67 19.57
CA GLY A 136 8.65 -8.08 19.73
C GLY A 136 7.47 -9.05 19.57
N GLU A 137 6.54 -8.74 18.65
CA GLU A 137 5.46 -9.67 18.31
C GLU A 137 6.03 -10.99 17.76
N THR A 138 5.40 -12.13 18.04
CA THR A 138 5.86 -13.42 17.50
C THR A 138 5.44 -13.57 16.04
N HIS A 139 6.38 -13.84 15.14
CA HIS A 139 6.13 -13.99 13.71
C HIS A 139 7.09 -14.99 13.07
N GLU A 140 6.78 -15.37 11.82
CA GLU A 140 7.72 -16.10 10.98
C GLU A 140 8.83 -15.16 10.47
N PRO A 141 10.03 -15.71 10.16
CA PRO A 141 11.13 -14.92 9.64
C PRO A 141 10.76 -14.13 8.38
N ILE A 142 11.07 -12.84 8.36
CA ILE A 142 10.76 -12.00 7.23
C ILE A 142 11.71 -12.34 6.09
N ARG A 143 11.17 -12.76 4.94
CA ARG A 143 11.98 -13.15 3.77
C ARG A 143 12.46 -11.97 2.94
N GLY A 144 11.83 -10.81 3.10
CA GLY A 144 12.18 -9.60 2.38
C GLY A 144 11.18 -8.50 2.61
N ILE A 145 11.59 -7.30 2.25
CA ILE A 145 10.85 -6.06 2.47
C ILE A 145 10.62 -5.33 1.15
N SER A 146 9.44 -4.75 0.98
CA SER A 146 9.13 -3.82 -0.10
C SER A 146 9.17 -2.39 0.42
N LEU A 147 9.95 -1.56 -0.24
CA LEU A 147 9.94 -0.11 -0.04
C LEU A 147 9.05 0.52 -1.09
N LEU A 148 8.09 1.33 -0.65
CA LEU A 148 7.17 2.00 -1.54
C LEU A 148 7.11 3.51 -1.27
N VAL A 149 7.05 4.30 -2.33
CA VAL A 149 6.88 5.75 -2.21
C VAL A 149 6.07 6.32 -3.38
N LYS A 150 5.19 7.28 -3.10
CA LYS A 150 4.44 7.95 -4.17
C LYS A 150 5.34 8.98 -4.84
N PRO A 151 5.30 9.12 -6.18
CA PRO A 151 6.01 10.17 -6.88
C PRO A 151 5.49 11.53 -6.42
N PRO A 152 6.38 12.54 -6.36
CA PRO A 152 5.97 13.88 -5.97
C PRO A 152 5.03 14.47 -7.03
N LEU A 153 4.07 15.30 -6.59
CA LEU A 153 3.17 16.00 -7.51
C LEU A 153 3.92 16.98 -8.43
N HIS A 154 5.05 17.51 -7.97
CA HIS A 154 5.88 18.46 -8.74
C HIS A 154 7.37 18.07 -8.62
N LYS A 155 8.12 18.12 -9.73
CA LYS A 155 9.55 17.77 -9.77
C LYS A 155 10.42 18.54 -8.77
N ARG A 156 10.08 19.77 -8.41
CA ARG A 156 10.82 20.53 -7.38
C ARG A 156 10.81 19.90 -5.98
N ARG A 157 9.84 19.01 -5.69
CA ARG A 157 9.67 18.34 -4.38
C ARG A 157 10.20 16.90 -4.42
N ASN A 158 11.35 16.71 -5.04
CA ASN A 158 11.91 15.38 -5.29
C ASN A 158 12.81 14.86 -4.16
N GLN A 159 13.00 15.64 -3.09
CA GLN A 159 13.91 15.30 -1.99
C GLN A 159 13.60 13.91 -1.39
N GLN A 160 12.33 13.53 -1.34
CA GLN A 160 11.94 12.22 -0.82
C GLN A 160 12.37 11.06 -1.73
N MET A 161 12.48 11.24 -3.06
CA MET A 161 12.93 10.17 -3.95
C MET A 161 14.42 9.88 -3.75
N TYR A 162 15.23 10.90 -3.45
CA TYR A 162 16.64 10.70 -3.08
C TYR A 162 16.75 9.89 -1.79
N VAL A 163 16.00 10.26 -0.75
CA VAL A 163 15.95 9.52 0.53
C VAL A 163 15.50 8.07 0.29
N TYR A 164 14.49 7.87 -0.55
CA TYR A 164 13.99 6.55 -0.89
C TYR A 164 15.05 5.65 -1.53
N VAL A 165 15.80 6.18 -2.50
CA VAL A 165 16.90 5.44 -3.15
C VAL A 165 18.04 5.17 -2.17
N GLU A 166 18.38 6.14 -1.32
CA GLU A 166 19.42 6.00 -0.29
C GLU A 166 19.05 4.89 0.71
N LEU A 167 17.82 4.89 1.23
CA LEU A 167 17.33 3.85 2.13
C LEU A 167 17.36 2.46 1.47
N ALA A 168 16.98 2.37 0.19
CA ALA A 168 17.00 1.11 -0.54
C ALA A 168 18.43 0.54 -0.70
N LYS A 169 19.40 1.41 -1.00
CA LYS A 169 20.83 1.03 -1.06
C LYS A 169 21.36 0.60 0.30
N GLU A 170 21.07 1.38 1.33
CA GLU A 170 21.50 1.09 2.70
C GLU A 170 20.94 -0.25 3.20
N LEU A 171 19.68 -0.56 2.92
CA LEU A 171 19.09 -1.86 3.24
C LEU A 171 19.75 -3.00 2.45
N ASN A 172 20.03 -2.79 1.17
CA ASN A 172 20.72 -3.79 0.37
C ASN A 172 22.11 -4.12 0.95
N ASP A 173 22.85 -3.10 1.35
CA ASP A 173 24.19 -3.24 1.93
C ASP A 173 24.14 -3.89 3.33
N THR A 174 23.17 -3.47 4.17
CA THR A 174 23.02 -3.98 5.54
C THR A 174 22.61 -5.45 5.58
N PHE A 175 21.68 -5.84 4.70
CA PHE A 175 21.09 -7.18 4.70
C PHE A 175 21.68 -8.12 3.63
N SER A 176 22.68 -7.64 2.86
CA SER A 176 23.28 -8.36 1.74
C SER A 176 22.22 -9.00 0.84
N GLY A 177 21.15 -8.24 0.58
CA GLY A 177 19.97 -8.72 -0.12
C GLY A 177 20.10 -8.62 -1.64
N ASN A 178 19.09 -9.11 -2.33
CA ASN A 178 18.87 -8.79 -3.74
C ASN A 178 17.88 -7.64 -3.82
N LEU A 179 18.37 -6.45 -4.21
CA LEU A 179 17.54 -5.30 -4.49
C LEU A 179 16.92 -5.41 -5.89
N LEU A 180 15.60 -5.45 -5.93
CA LEU A 180 14.80 -5.64 -7.13
C LEU A 180 13.89 -4.43 -7.38
N ASP A 181 13.58 -4.18 -8.65
CA ASP A 181 12.68 -3.13 -9.09
C ASP A 181 11.20 -3.58 -9.14
N ALA A 182 10.34 -2.72 -9.68
CA ALA A 182 8.90 -2.98 -9.81
C ALA A 182 8.55 -4.21 -10.67
N ASP A 183 9.47 -4.62 -11.56
CA ASP A 183 9.35 -5.77 -12.44
C ASP A 183 10.20 -6.96 -11.97
N ARG A 184 10.66 -6.90 -10.70
CA ARG A 184 11.48 -7.92 -10.01
C ARG A 184 12.83 -8.17 -10.69
N GLN A 185 13.34 -7.19 -11.43
CA GLN A 185 14.68 -7.23 -12.00
C GLN A 185 15.67 -6.57 -11.04
N PRO A 186 16.96 -6.94 -11.06
CA PRO A 186 17.98 -6.29 -10.26
C PRO A 186 17.98 -4.77 -10.47
N ALA A 187 17.90 -4.00 -9.39
CA ALA A 187 17.87 -2.55 -9.47
C ALA A 187 19.23 -2.02 -9.95
N SER A 188 19.20 -1.21 -11.00
CA SER A 188 20.39 -0.63 -11.62
C SER A 188 20.45 0.89 -11.41
N GLU A 189 21.58 1.51 -11.75
CA GLU A 189 21.69 2.97 -11.76
C GLU A 189 20.63 3.65 -12.63
N SER A 190 20.25 3.01 -13.75
CA SER A 190 19.18 3.48 -14.62
C SER A 190 17.82 3.49 -13.91
N THR A 191 17.55 2.48 -13.08
CA THR A 191 16.33 2.38 -12.27
C THR A 191 16.26 3.53 -11.28
N TYR A 192 17.36 3.84 -10.57
CA TYR A 192 17.41 4.96 -9.64
C TYR A 192 17.26 6.31 -10.33
N ALA A 193 17.91 6.50 -11.48
CA ALA A 193 17.79 7.71 -12.29
C ALA A 193 16.35 7.93 -12.75
N GLN A 194 15.62 6.86 -13.09
CA GLN A 194 14.21 6.94 -13.47
C GLN A 194 13.28 7.29 -12.29
N ILE A 195 13.57 6.76 -11.10
CA ILE A 195 12.80 7.04 -9.87
C ILE A 195 12.96 8.50 -9.46
N ILE A 196 14.19 9.02 -9.53
CA ILE A 196 14.51 10.41 -9.21
C ILE A 196 13.94 11.32 -10.32
N GLY A 197 14.27 11.07 -11.58
CA GLY A 197 13.66 11.71 -12.76
C GLY A 197 13.98 13.18 -13.01
#